data_AF-A0A0L0SCT5-F1
#
_entry.id   AF-A0A0L0SCT5-F1
#
_cell.length_a   1.000
_cell.length_b   1.000
_cell.length_c   1.000
_cell.angle_alpha   90.00
_cell.angle_beta   90.00
_cell.angle_gamma   90.00
#
_symmetry.space_group_name_H-M   'P 1'
#
loop_
_entity.id
_entity.type
_entity.pdbx_description
1 polymer ?
#
loop_
_entity_poly.entity_id
_entity_poly.type
_entity_poly.pdbx_seq_one_letter_code
_entity_poly.pdbx_strand_id
1 'polypeptide(L)'
;MWRGLIMADGDTDVAVPRSSESLVELLGQLPALTCSLKLTIPKWTAFTIDHLNLDRRLQHLTLHHDNNHGGFLAALAPLLPPSLVSLDLSKFDQDELGRDLFPHLPLTLESLTLQACALTTEHVAPLTTRWPPALIHLDLGDNQLSTVPTPLPFKLKYLGLKGLTMLQGTRVDDHVVWVCALPRSLRTLENAK
;
A
#
# COMPACT_ATOMS: atom_id res chain seq x y z
N MET A 1 8.89 -31.37 1.59
CA MET A 1 7.47 -31.62 1.25
C MET A 1 6.71 -30.38 1.71
N TRP A 2 6.47 -29.44 0.80
CA TRP A 2 5.95 -28.11 1.08
C TRP A 2 4.42 -28.17 1.15
N ARG A 3 3.84 -27.79 2.29
CA ARG A 3 2.40 -27.56 2.45
C ARG A 3 2.21 -26.21 3.12
N GLY A 4 1.57 -25.28 2.39
CA GLY A 4 0.82 -24.17 2.97
C GLY A 4 1.63 -22.99 3.52
N LEU A 5 2.17 -22.15 2.64
CA LEU A 5 2.24 -20.70 2.88
C LEU A 5 1.97 -19.96 1.56
N ILE A 6 0.86 -20.36 0.94
CA ILE A 6 0.04 -19.51 0.06
C ILE A 6 -1.18 -19.18 0.93
N MET A 7 -1.41 -17.90 1.24
CA MET A 7 -2.78 -17.46 1.54
C MET A 7 -3.30 -16.67 0.33
N ALA A 8 -3.76 -17.45 -0.63
CA ALA A 8 -4.69 -17.05 -1.67
C ALA A 8 -5.70 -18.19 -1.80
N ASP A 9 -6.96 -17.83 -1.53
CA ASP A 9 -8.19 -18.63 -1.49
C ASP A 9 -8.32 -19.74 -0.44
N GLY A 10 -9.33 -19.59 0.41
CA GLY A 10 -9.90 -20.65 1.22
C GLY A 10 -9.42 -20.69 2.67
N ASP A 11 -10.23 -20.09 3.55
CA ASP A 11 -10.53 -20.49 4.93
C ASP A 11 -9.58 -21.55 5.54
N THR A 12 -8.37 -21.15 5.94
CA THR A 12 -7.53 -21.91 6.86
C THR A 12 -6.78 -20.97 7.78
N ASP A 13 -7.14 -21.04 9.06
CA ASP A 13 -6.47 -20.37 10.18
C ASP A 13 -5.06 -20.96 10.36
N VAL A 14 -4.04 -20.24 9.87
CA VAL A 14 -2.63 -20.64 10.01
C VAL A 14 -2.07 -19.99 11.28
N ALA A 15 -1.53 -20.82 12.16
CA ALA A 15 -1.03 -20.44 13.48
C ALA A 15 -0.05 -19.26 13.43
N VAL A 16 -0.48 -18.14 14.02
CA VAL A 16 0.33 -16.96 14.32
C VAL A 16 1.57 -17.37 15.14
N PRO A 17 2.81 -17.04 14.68
CA PRO A 17 4.01 -17.25 15.48
C PRO A 17 3.90 -16.46 16.79
N ARG A 18 4.06 -17.17 17.91
CA ARG A 18 3.78 -16.64 19.27
C ARG A 18 4.91 -15.76 19.83
N SER A 19 6.08 -15.71 19.18
CA SER A 19 7.25 -14.91 19.59
C SER A 19 7.97 -14.29 18.38
N SER A 20 8.72 -13.22 18.62
CA SER A 20 9.55 -12.54 17.60
C SER A 20 10.66 -13.42 17.03
N GLU A 21 11.19 -14.36 17.82
CA GLU A 21 12.24 -15.29 17.38
C GLU A 21 11.75 -16.25 16.29
N SER A 22 10.54 -16.80 16.44
CA SER A 22 9.93 -17.66 15.41
C SER A 22 9.62 -16.89 14.11
N LEU A 23 9.36 -15.59 14.21
CA LEU A 23 9.20 -14.74 13.02
C LEU A 23 10.52 -14.54 12.28
N VAL A 24 11.62 -14.30 13.01
CA VAL A 24 12.95 -14.13 12.40
C VAL A 24 13.40 -15.40 11.69
N GLU A 25 13.20 -16.58 12.30
CA GLU A 25 13.50 -17.85 11.63
C GLU A 25 12.69 -18.04 10.35
N LEU A 26 11.41 -17.67 10.37
CA LEU A 26 10.54 -17.76 9.19
C LEU A 26 10.97 -16.79 8.09
N LEU A 27 11.33 -15.56 8.44
CA LEU A 27 11.84 -14.56 7.49
C LEU A 27 13.17 -15.00 6.86
N GLY A 28 14.05 -15.62 7.64
CA GLY A 28 15.31 -16.18 7.15
C GLY A 28 15.15 -17.37 6.19
N GLN A 29 13.97 -18.00 6.16
CA GLN A 29 13.65 -19.11 5.25
C GLN A 29 12.94 -18.67 3.97
N LEU A 30 12.67 -17.36 3.81
CA LEU A 30 12.04 -16.86 2.60
C LEU A 30 12.91 -17.14 1.38
N PRO A 31 12.32 -17.52 0.23
CA PRO A 31 13.10 -17.79 -0.96
C PRO A 31 13.75 -16.49 -1.44
N ALA A 32 15.08 -16.46 -1.44
CA ALA A 32 15.88 -15.28 -1.78
C ALA A 32 15.68 -14.75 -3.21
N LEU A 33 14.90 -15.43 -4.05
CA LEU A 33 14.80 -15.16 -5.48
C LEU A 33 13.37 -14.87 -5.98
N THR A 34 12.43 -14.50 -5.12
CA THR A 34 11.04 -14.23 -5.52
C THR A 34 10.86 -12.85 -6.13
N CYS A 35 10.19 -12.80 -7.28
CA CYS A 35 9.70 -11.55 -7.90
C CYS A 35 8.35 -11.08 -7.31
N SER A 36 7.68 -11.91 -6.51
CA SER A 36 6.46 -11.54 -5.78
C SER A 36 6.51 -12.10 -4.37
N LEU A 37 6.21 -11.25 -3.38
CA LEU A 37 6.21 -11.58 -1.97
C LEU A 37 4.92 -11.04 -1.34
N LYS A 38 4.14 -11.94 -0.75
CA LYS A 38 2.95 -11.61 0.04
C LYS A 38 3.15 -12.14 1.44
N LEU A 39 3.12 -11.25 2.43
CA LEU A 39 3.29 -11.60 3.83
C LEU A 39 2.12 -11.07 4.65
N THR A 40 1.60 -11.90 5.53
CA THR A 40 0.62 -11.50 6.54
C THR A 40 1.25 -11.82 7.88
N ILE A 41 1.73 -10.77 8.57
CA ILE A 41 2.39 -10.92 9.86
C ILE A 41 1.56 -10.18 10.90
N PRO A 42 1.14 -10.84 11.98
CA PRO A 42 0.22 -10.26 12.96
C PRO A 42 0.80 -9.02 13.65
N LYS A 43 2.12 -8.95 13.78
CA LYS A 43 2.84 -7.81 14.36
C LYS A 43 4.15 -7.56 13.62
N TRP A 44 4.18 -6.48 12.83
CA TRP A 44 5.42 -5.94 12.31
C TRP A 44 6.11 -5.06 13.36
N THR A 45 7.44 -5.14 13.41
CA THR A 45 8.28 -4.25 14.22
C THR A 45 9.52 -3.86 13.41
N ALA A 46 10.20 -2.80 13.83
CA ALA A 46 11.51 -2.46 13.26
C ALA A 46 12.49 -3.65 13.34
N PHE A 47 12.46 -4.44 14.41
CA PHE A 47 13.31 -5.63 14.53
C PHE A 47 13.01 -6.69 13.46
N THR A 48 11.73 -6.92 13.13
CA THR A 48 11.38 -7.91 12.10
C THR A 48 11.82 -7.50 10.70
N ILE A 49 11.95 -6.20 10.42
CA ILE A 49 12.35 -5.73 9.10
C ILE A 49 13.83 -5.99 8.80
N ASP A 50 14.69 -5.98 9.84
CA ASP A 50 16.13 -6.20 9.68
C ASP A 50 16.44 -7.61 9.16
N HIS A 51 15.48 -8.52 9.32
CA HIS A 51 15.54 -9.89 8.85
C HIS A 51 14.74 -10.11 7.55
N LEU A 52 14.01 -9.10 7.06
CA LEU A 52 13.29 -9.18 5.80
C LEU A 52 14.24 -8.91 4.64
N ASN A 53 14.66 -9.97 3.96
CA ASN A 53 15.50 -9.85 2.77
C ASN A 53 14.62 -9.58 1.52
N LEU A 54 14.48 -8.30 1.15
CA LEU A 54 13.83 -7.90 -0.08
C LEU A 54 14.82 -8.02 -1.26
N ASP A 55 14.67 -9.09 -2.05
CA ASP A 55 15.51 -9.31 -3.23
C ASP A 55 15.43 -8.13 -4.21
N ARG A 56 16.55 -7.79 -4.85
CA ARG A 56 16.61 -6.68 -5.81
C ARG A 56 15.74 -6.90 -7.05
N ARG A 57 15.21 -8.11 -7.28
CA ARG A 57 14.32 -8.42 -8.41
C ARG A 57 12.85 -8.50 -7.98
N LEU A 58 12.54 -8.18 -6.72
CA LEU A 58 11.17 -8.17 -6.22
C LEU A 58 10.37 -7.07 -6.92
N GLN A 59 9.28 -7.48 -7.58
CA GLN A 59 8.40 -6.61 -8.35
C GLN A 59 7.07 -6.38 -7.65
N HIS A 60 6.59 -7.35 -6.87
CA HIS A 60 5.30 -7.27 -6.20
C HIS A 60 5.47 -7.52 -4.71
N LEU A 61 5.05 -6.56 -3.89
CA LEU A 61 5.11 -6.65 -2.44
C LEU A 61 3.72 -6.37 -1.87
N THR A 62 3.18 -7.36 -1.15
CA THR A 62 1.96 -7.21 -0.37
C THR A 62 2.29 -7.51 1.08
N LEU A 63 2.07 -6.53 1.95
CA LEU A 63 2.23 -6.72 3.39
C LEU A 63 0.88 -6.48 4.03
N HIS A 64 0.46 -7.40 4.88
CA HIS A 64 -0.72 -7.23 5.73
C HIS A 64 -0.33 -7.40 7.18
N HIS A 65 -1.11 -6.80 8.06
CA HIS A 65 -0.94 -6.93 9.50
C HIS A 65 -2.28 -6.93 10.23
N ASP A 66 -2.25 -7.44 11.46
CA ASP A 66 -3.40 -7.41 12.36
C ASP A 66 -3.31 -6.27 13.38
N ASN A 67 -2.10 -5.79 13.70
CA ASN A 67 -1.88 -4.64 14.57
C ASN A 67 -0.67 -3.81 14.14
N ASN A 68 -0.85 -2.48 14.08
CA ASN A 68 0.22 -1.53 13.81
C ASN A 68 1.03 -1.27 15.08
N HIS A 69 2.35 -1.44 14.98
CA HIS A 69 3.28 -0.94 15.97
C HIS A 69 4.23 0.05 15.28
N GLY A 70 4.46 1.17 15.96
CA GLY A 70 5.24 2.30 15.48
C GLY A 70 6.60 1.93 14.87
N GLY A 71 6.91 2.53 13.72
CA GLY A 71 8.26 2.58 13.15
C GLY A 71 8.60 1.43 12.19
N PHE A 72 7.62 0.63 11.78
CA PHE A 72 7.83 -0.40 10.77
C PHE A 72 8.12 0.20 9.40
N LEU A 73 7.30 1.16 8.94
CA LEU A 73 7.48 1.74 7.61
C LEU A 73 8.73 2.60 7.53
N ALA A 74 9.16 3.24 8.63
CA ALA A 74 10.43 3.95 8.73
C ALA A 74 11.63 3.05 8.38
N ALA A 75 11.54 1.77 8.72
CA ALA A 75 12.60 0.81 8.46
C ALA A 75 12.41 0.06 7.13
N LEU A 76 11.15 -0.18 6.69
CA LEU A 76 10.84 -0.78 5.39
C LEU A 76 11.15 0.15 4.21
N ALA A 77 10.75 1.42 4.32
CA ALA A 77 10.83 2.41 3.25
C ALA A 77 12.19 2.49 2.55
N PRO A 78 13.34 2.59 3.26
CA PRO A 78 14.65 2.61 2.61
C PRO A 78 15.07 1.27 1.98
N LEU A 79 14.40 0.17 2.34
CA LEU A 79 14.68 -1.18 1.83
C LEU A 79 13.84 -1.56 0.61
N LEU A 80 12.86 -0.72 0.22
CA LEU A 80 12.05 -1.01 -0.95
C LEU A 80 12.92 -1.12 -2.21
N PRO A 81 12.86 -2.26 -2.92
CA PRO A 81 13.73 -2.48 -4.06
C PRO A 81 13.33 -1.54 -5.21
N PRO A 82 14.31 -0.99 -5.96
CA PRO A 82 14.03 -0.10 -7.09
C PRO A 82 13.33 -0.78 -8.27
N SER A 83 13.21 -2.12 -8.25
CA SER A 83 12.48 -2.91 -9.24
C SER A 83 11.00 -3.10 -8.90
N LEU A 84 10.54 -2.58 -7.75
CA LEU A 84 9.17 -2.78 -7.28
C LEU A 84 8.17 -2.07 -8.21
N VAL A 85 7.25 -2.85 -8.76
CA VAL A 85 6.19 -2.43 -9.68
C VAL A 85 4.84 -2.32 -8.97
N SER A 86 4.62 -3.14 -7.94
CA SER A 86 3.35 -3.19 -7.20
C SER A 86 3.59 -3.25 -5.70
N LEU A 87 2.91 -2.37 -4.98
CA LEU A 87 2.95 -2.26 -3.52
C LEU A 87 1.52 -2.20 -2.97
N ASP A 88 1.22 -3.14 -2.08
CA ASP A 88 -0.03 -3.18 -1.32
C ASP A 88 0.28 -3.11 0.18
N LEU A 89 -0.17 -2.01 0.78
CA LEU A 89 -0.06 -1.70 2.20
C LEU A 89 -1.42 -1.32 2.77
N SER A 90 -2.46 -2.04 2.37
CA SER A 90 -3.79 -1.85 2.91
C SER A 90 -3.81 -2.05 4.43
N LYS A 91 -4.59 -1.21 5.13
CA LYS A 91 -4.77 -1.18 6.60
C LYS A 91 -3.59 -0.69 7.43
N PHE A 92 -2.52 -0.19 6.79
CA PHE A 92 -1.40 0.45 7.50
C PHE A 92 -1.76 1.81 8.09
N ASP A 93 -0.99 2.24 9.09
CA ASP A 93 -1.20 3.50 9.81
C ASP A 93 -0.89 4.74 8.93
N GLN A 94 -1.80 5.72 8.93
CA GLN A 94 -1.68 6.93 8.12
C GLN A 94 -0.45 7.79 8.44
N ASP A 95 -0.03 7.86 9.71
CA ASP A 95 1.08 8.72 10.13
C ASP A 95 2.41 8.16 9.62
N GLU A 96 2.58 6.84 9.72
CA GLU A 96 3.75 6.16 9.15
C GLU A 96 3.76 6.18 7.62
N LEU A 97 2.62 5.96 6.96
CA LEU A 97 2.55 6.05 5.49
C LEU A 97 2.97 7.44 5.00
N GLY A 98 2.38 8.49 5.59
CA GLY A 98 2.63 9.88 5.21
C GLY A 98 4.08 10.32 5.45
N ARG A 99 4.60 10.04 6.64
CA ARG A 99 5.92 10.51 7.08
C ARG A 99 7.05 9.65 6.53
N ASP A 100 6.90 8.33 6.57
CA ASP A 100 8.03 7.41 6.42
C ASP A 100 8.05 6.73 5.05
N LEU A 101 6.89 6.37 4.48
CA LEU A 101 6.84 5.64 3.21
C LEU A 101 6.82 6.55 1.98
N PHE A 102 5.92 7.53 1.95
CA PHE A 102 5.68 8.35 0.75
C PHE A 102 6.93 9.02 0.15
N PRO A 103 7.92 9.48 0.96
CA PRO A 103 9.17 10.02 0.42
C PRO A 103 10.04 9.01 -0.33
N HIS A 104 9.81 7.70 -0.12
CA HIS A 104 10.65 6.59 -0.58
C HIS A 104 9.98 5.70 -1.63
N LEU A 105 8.80 6.06 -2.14
CA LEU A 105 8.12 5.26 -3.16
C LEU A 105 9.00 5.08 -4.41
N PRO A 106 9.21 3.83 -4.88
CA PRO A 106 10.02 3.56 -6.07
C PRO A 106 9.47 4.25 -7.32
N LEU A 107 10.36 4.80 -8.16
CA LEU A 107 9.97 5.49 -9.40
C LEU A 107 9.36 4.54 -10.44
N THR A 108 9.64 3.23 -10.31
CA THR A 108 9.13 2.12 -11.13
C THR A 108 7.74 1.67 -10.73
N LEU A 109 7.19 2.16 -9.62
CA LEU A 109 5.91 1.71 -9.10
C LEU A 109 4.76 2.06 -10.07
N GLU A 110 4.05 1.02 -10.50
CA GLU A 110 2.92 1.09 -11.41
C GLU A 110 1.58 0.91 -10.67
N SER A 111 1.57 0.17 -9.56
CA SER A 111 0.39 -0.11 -8.75
C SER A 111 0.63 0.18 -7.28
N LEU A 112 -0.25 1.00 -6.69
CA LEU A 112 -0.22 1.35 -5.27
C LEU A 112 -1.62 1.17 -4.66
N THR A 113 -1.71 0.30 -3.66
CA THR A 113 -2.94 0.03 -2.91
C THR A 113 -2.76 0.47 -1.47
N LEU A 114 -3.59 1.43 -1.03
CA LEU A 114 -3.58 2.02 0.31
C LEU A 114 -5.00 2.02 0.89
N GLN A 115 -5.71 0.90 0.78
CA GLN A 115 -7.10 0.81 1.22
C GLN A 115 -7.19 0.76 2.75
N ALA A 116 -8.19 1.40 3.33
CA ALA A 116 -8.50 1.31 4.76
C ALA A 116 -7.34 1.73 5.69
N CYS A 117 -6.51 2.66 5.23
CA CYS A 117 -5.36 3.17 5.98
C CYS A 117 -5.69 4.43 6.81
N ALA A 118 -6.97 4.78 6.94
CA ALA A 118 -7.44 6.00 7.61
C ALA A 118 -6.75 7.29 7.10
N LEU A 119 -6.26 7.30 5.86
CA LEU A 119 -5.59 8.44 5.25
C LEU A 119 -6.54 9.64 5.14
N THR A 120 -6.04 10.82 5.47
CA THR A 120 -6.73 12.10 5.21
C THR A 120 -6.06 12.82 4.04
N THR A 121 -6.71 13.87 3.52
CA THR A 121 -6.17 14.69 2.43
C THR A 121 -4.79 15.27 2.77
N GLU A 122 -4.54 15.61 4.04
CA GLU A 122 -3.26 16.15 4.49
C GLU A 122 -2.12 15.13 4.38
N HIS A 123 -2.40 13.85 4.68
CA HIS A 123 -1.42 12.77 4.55
C HIS A 123 -1.03 12.53 3.10
N VAL A 124 -1.98 12.65 2.16
CA VAL A 124 -1.76 12.39 0.73
C VAL A 124 -1.29 13.64 -0.03
N ALA A 125 -1.44 14.83 0.54
CA ALA A 125 -1.02 16.09 -0.09
C ALA A 125 0.45 16.07 -0.60
N PRO A 126 1.45 15.53 0.12
CA PRO A 126 2.82 15.42 -0.38
C PRO A 126 2.95 14.61 -1.66
N LEU A 127 2.12 13.57 -1.85
CA LEU A 127 2.15 12.71 -3.04
C LEU A 127 1.69 13.43 -4.31
N THR A 128 0.85 14.47 -4.19
CA THR A 128 0.35 15.24 -5.35
C THR A 128 1.46 15.87 -6.20
N THR A 129 2.65 16.07 -5.62
CA THR A 129 3.82 16.60 -6.32
C THR A 129 4.89 15.53 -6.63
N ARG A 130 4.69 14.30 -6.16
CA ARG A 130 5.71 13.24 -6.12
C ARG A 130 5.18 11.84 -6.45
N TRP A 131 4.05 11.75 -7.12
CA TRP A 131 3.56 10.47 -7.63
C TRP A 131 4.65 9.75 -8.43
N PRO A 132 4.81 8.42 -8.26
CA PRO A 132 5.65 7.63 -9.15
C PRO A 132 5.25 7.88 -10.62
N PRO A 133 6.18 8.25 -11.50
CA PRO A 133 5.86 8.63 -12.89
C PRO A 133 5.34 7.44 -13.74
N ALA A 134 5.48 6.22 -13.24
CA ALA A 134 4.98 5.00 -13.84
C ALA A 134 3.56 4.62 -13.34
N LEU A 135 2.99 5.31 -12.34
CA LEU A 135 1.77 4.88 -11.67
C LEU A 135 0.56 4.84 -12.63
N ILE A 136 -0.02 3.65 -12.77
CA ILE A 136 -1.21 3.37 -13.60
C ILE A 136 -2.41 2.92 -12.76
N HIS A 137 -2.19 2.42 -11.55
CA HIS A 137 -3.21 1.92 -10.64
C HIS A 137 -3.01 2.53 -9.25
N LEU A 138 -4.04 3.19 -8.74
CA LEU A 138 -4.06 3.80 -7.41
C LEU A 138 -5.39 3.45 -6.74
N ASP A 139 -5.32 2.78 -5.60
CA ASP A 139 -6.47 2.51 -4.75
C ASP A 139 -6.34 3.24 -3.42
N LEU A 140 -7.28 4.15 -3.16
CA LEU A 140 -7.40 4.94 -1.94
C LEU A 140 -8.73 4.66 -1.24
N GLY A 141 -9.38 3.53 -1.50
CA GLY A 141 -10.66 3.17 -0.91
C GLY A 141 -10.64 3.10 0.61
N ASP A 142 -11.81 3.28 1.22
CA ASP A 142 -12.06 3.18 2.66
C ASP A 142 -11.15 4.06 3.53
N ASN A 143 -10.69 5.19 2.99
CA ASN A 143 -9.94 6.21 3.72
C ASN A 143 -10.86 7.36 4.17
N GLN A 144 -10.27 8.36 4.85
CA GLN A 144 -10.96 9.54 5.39
C GLN A 144 -10.64 10.81 4.58
N LEU A 145 -10.48 10.66 3.26
CA LEU A 145 -10.01 11.72 2.36
C LEU A 145 -11.08 12.77 2.08
N SER A 146 -11.03 13.96 2.70
CA SER A 146 -12.04 15.01 2.49
C SER A 146 -12.21 15.47 1.04
N THR A 147 -11.21 15.26 0.20
CA THR A 147 -11.28 15.46 -1.25
C THR A 147 -10.32 14.50 -1.97
N VAL A 148 -10.52 14.30 -3.27
CA VAL A 148 -9.60 13.52 -4.10
C VAL A 148 -8.29 14.31 -4.26
N PRO A 149 -7.11 13.69 -4.03
CA PRO A 149 -5.83 14.37 -4.18
C PRO A 149 -5.58 14.75 -5.64
N THR A 150 -5.41 16.05 -5.91
CA THR A 150 -5.09 16.57 -7.24
C THR A 150 -3.80 17.38 -7.22
N PRO A 151 -2.96 17.32 -8.27
CA PRO A 151 -3.15 16.52 -9.48
C PRO A 151 -2.90 15.01 -9.25
N LEU A 152 -3.61 14.19 -10.02
CA LEU A 152 -3.42 12.75 -10.07
C LEU A 152 -2.27 12.38 -11.05
N PRO A 153 -1.67 11.19 -10.93
CA PRO A 153 -0.64 10.73 -11.86
C PRO A 153 -1.12 10.75 -13.31
N PHE A 154 -0.31 11.30 -14.22
CA PHE A 154 -0.72 11.49 -15.62
C PHE A 154 -0.95 10.19 -16.42
N LYS A 155 -0.36 9.07 -15.99
CA LYS A 155 -0.56 7.74 -16.60
C LYS A 155 -1.67 6.92 -15.95
N LEU A 156 -2.34 7.46 -14.92
CA LEU A 156 -3.29 6.71 -14.12
C LEU A 156 -4.45 6.19 -14.99
N LYS A 157 -4.65 4.87 -14.97
CA LYS A 157 -5.73 4.17 -15.69
C LYS A 157 -6.84 3.70 -14.76
N TYR A 158 -6.51 3.40 -13.52
CA TYR A 158 -7.45 2.96 -12.49
C TYR A 158 -7.35 3.85 -11.26
N LEU A 159 -8.50 4.30 -10.76
CA LEU A 159 -8.63 5.04 -9.50
C LEU A 159 -9.73 4.43 -8.62
N GLY A 160 -9.35 3.88 -7.47
CA GLY A 160 -10.27 3.39 -6.44
C GLY A 160 -10.54 4.44 -5.36
N LEU A 161 -11.81 4.81 -5.19
CA LEU A 161 -12.31 5.80 -4.23
C LEU A 161 -13.53 5.29 -3.44
N LYS A 162 -13.72 3.97 -3.41
CA LYS A 162 -14.82 3.33 -2.68
C LYS A 162 -14.79 3.72 -1.20
N GLY A 163 -15.95 3.83 -0.56
CA GLY A 163 -16.03 4.06 0.89
C GLY A 163 -15.62 5.45 1.38
N LEU A 164 -15.29 6.40 0.48
CA LEU A 164 -15.05 7.79 0.86
C LEU A 164 -16.37 8.49 1.20
N THR A 165 -16.62 8.74 2.48
CA THR A 165 -17.89 9.29 3.01
C THR A 165 -18.25 10.67 2.45
N MET A 166 -17.25 11.46 2.08
CA MET A 166 -17.40 12.78 1.47
C MET A 166 -17.97 12.72 0.06
N LEU A 167 -17.72 11.65 -0.71
CA LEU A 167 -18.39 11.42 -1.99
C LEU A 167 -19.90 11.16 -1.83
N GLN A 168 -20.39 10.99 -0.60
CA GLN A 168 -21.79 10.72 -0.29
C GLN A 168 -22.55 11.94 0.26
N GLY A 169 -21.88 13.07 0.61
CA GLY A 169 -22.52 14.14 1.39
C GLY A 169 -22.08 15.59 1.16
N THR A 170 -21.11 15.90 0.30
CA THR A 170 -20.69 17.29 0.06
C THR A 170 -21.50 17.98 -1.05
N ARG A 171 -21.53 19.32 -1.00
CA ARG A 171 -22.18 20.18 -2.01
C ARG A 171 -21.65 19.81 -3.40
N VAL A 172 -22.55 19.79 -4.38
CA VAL A 172 -22.27 19.41 -5.79
C VAL A 172 -21.03 20.14 -6.35
N ASP A 173 -20.78 21.36 -5.91
CA ASP A 173 -19.67 22.21 -6.38
C ASP A 173 -18.28 21.66 -6.02
N ASP A 174 -18.12 20.99 -4.89
CA ASP A 174 -16.83 20.42 -4.45
C ASP A 174 -16.44 19.18 -5.28
N HIS A 175 -17.41 18.51 -5.89
CA HIS A 175 -17.16 17.34 -6.75
C HIS A 175 -16.64 17.73 -8.14
N VAL A 176 -16.89 18.96 -8.60
CA VAL A 176 -16.55 19.36 -9.97
C VAL A 176 -15.04 19.46 -10.15
N VAL A 177 -14.32 19.96 -9.14
CA VAL A 177 -12.89 20.29 -9.24
C VAL A 177 -12.04 19.05 -9.52
N TRP A 178 -12.22 17.96 -8.77
CA TRP A 178 -11.41 16.77 -8.96
C TRP A 178 -11.80 15.97 -10.20
N VAL A 179 -13.08 16.00 -10.60
CA VAL A 179 -13.55 15.38 -11.84
C VAL A 179 -12.88 16.06 -13.05
N CYS A 180 -12.78 17.39 -13.04
CA CYS A 180 -12.05 18.13 -14.07
C CYS A 180 -10.53 17.87 -14.06
N ALA A 181 -9.99 17.45 -12.92
CA ALA A 181 -8.57 17.12 -12.76
C ALA A 181 -8.23 15.64 -13.07
N LEU A 182 -9.22 14.84 -13.49
CA LEU A 182 -8.97 13.45 -13.86
C LEU A 182 -8.03 13.37 -15.08
N PRO A 183 -7.02 12.48 -15.04
CA PRO A 183 -6.10 12.34 -16.15
C PRO A 183 -6.82 11.71 -17.35
N ARG A 184 -6.49 12.16 -18.57
CA ARG A 184 -7.08 11.64 -19.82
C ARG A 184 -6.81 10.15 -20.06
N SER A 185 -5.84 9.59 -19.35
CA SER A 185 -5.47 8.17 -19.39
C SER A 185 -6.40 7.29 -18.55
N LEU A 186 -7.27 7.88 -17.71
CA LEU A 186 -8.15 7.15 -16.80
C LEU A 186 -9.18 6.33 -17.58
N ARG A 187 -9.34 5.07 -17.19
CA ARG A 187 -10.24 4.08 -17.82
C ARG A 187 -11.27 3.55 -16.85
N THR A 188 -10.87 3.39 -15.59
CA THR A 188 -11.70 2.85 -14.53
C THR A 188 -11.67 3.79 -13.34
N LEU A 189 -12.87 4.16 -12.88
CA LEU A 189 -13.10 4.91 -11.66
C LEU A 189 -14.04 4.09 -10.79
N GLU A 190 -13.53 3.54 -9.69
CA GLU A 190 -14.36 2.82 -8.73
C GLU A 190 -14.80 3.80 -7.63
N ASN A 191 -16.08 4.18 -7.66
CA ASN A 191 -16.70 5.11 -6.72
C ASN A 191 -18.09 4.59 -6.29
N ALA A 192 -18.22 3.29 -6.04
CA ALA A 192 -19.52 2.67 -5.76
C ALA A 192 -19.77 2.47 -4.25
N LYS A 193 -21.04 2.71 -3.86
CA LYS A 193 -21.63 2.60 -2.53
C LYS A 193 -21.27 1.36 -1.73
#